data_AF-A0A1S3YN04-F1
#
_entry.id   AF-A0A1S3YN04-F1
#
_cell.length_a   1.000
_cell.length_b   1.000
_cell.length_c   1.000
_cell.angle_alpha   90.00
_cell.angle_beta   90.00
_cell.angle_gamma   90.00
#
_symmetry.space_group_name_H-M   'P 1'
#
loop_
_entity.id
_entity.type
_entity.pdbx_description
1 polymer ?
#
loop_
_entity_poly.entity_id
_entity_poly.type
_entity_poly.pdbx_seq_one_letter_code
_entity_poly.pdbx_strand_id
1 'polypeptide(L)'
;MAYFTTTMVMIWLAGILCRGGCQQITQPPNAIVALDGSGNYTTIMAAVSAAPNNSIAKYYIQIKEGTYNEYVQIEEWKINIVLIGDGMDKTIISGNKSYGGGIRTYDSATVGVNGQGFMAQDITFRNIAGAQMQQAVALRATAELCTLYRCKFDSFQDTLYAHFGKQFYRECTILGTIDFICGDAAAVFQNCLIEARMPLPGQYITITAQ
;
A
#
# COMPACT_ATOMS: atom_id res chain seq x y z
N MET A 1 -34.03 -18.56 -3.37
CA MET A 1 -33.12 -17.51 -2.84
C MET A 1 -32.18 -17.12 -3.96
N ALA A 2 -32.08 -15.83 -4.24
CA ALA A 2 -31.52 -15.29 -5.48
C ALA A 2 -30.02 -15.55 -5.61
N TYR A 3 -29.62 -16.11 -6.75
CA TYR A 3 -28.24 -16.15 -7.21
C TYR A 3 -27.93 -14.79 -7.84
N PHE A 4 -27.01 -14.03 -7.24
CA PHE A 4 -26.43 -12.84 -7.88
C PHE A 4 -25.10 -13.26 -8.53
N THR A 5 -25.15 -13.52 -9.83
CA THR A 5 -23.95 -13.64 -10.68
C THR A 5 -23.56 -12.24 -11.14
N THR A 6 -22.69 -11.55 -10.41
CA THR A 6 -22.12 -10.30 -10.89
C THR A 6 -21.11 -10.63 -12.00
N THR A 7 -21.43 -10.19 -13.22
CA THR A 7 -20.60 -10.39 -14.40
C THR A 7 -19.33 -9.55 -14.29
N MET A 8 -18.18 -10.21 -14.15
CA MET A 8 -16.88 -9.55 -14.28
C MET A 8 -16.67 -9.23 -15.76
N VAL A 9 -16.72 -7.95 -16.13
CA VAL A 9 -16.40 -7.51 -17.49
C VAL A 9 -14.88 -7.47 -17.64
N MET A 10 -14.28 -8.56 -18.13
CA MET A 10 -12.92 -8.52 -18.68
C MET A 10 -12.97 -7.87 -20.06
N ILE A 11 -12.65 -6.57 -20.12
CA ILE A 11 -12.42 -5.91 -21.40
C ILE A 11 -11.01 -6.29 -21.88
N TRP A 12 -10.93 -7.22 -22.84
CA TRP A 12 -9.74 -7.38 -23.68
C TRP A 12 -9.71 -6.28 -24.73
N LEU A 13 -8.99 -5.18 -24.47
CA LEU A 13 -8.60 -4.26 -25.54
C LEU A 13 -7.38 -4.83 -26.26
N ALA A 14 -7.62 -5.55 -27.35
CA ALA A 14 -6.58 -5.92 -28.29
C ALA A 14 -6.23 -4.69 -29.14
N GLY A 15 -4.98 -4.23 -29.05
CA GLY A 15 -4.31 -3.44 -30.08
C GLY A 15 -4.69 -1.95 -30.15
N ILE A 16 -4.05 -1.15 -29.31
CA ILE A 16 -3.23 0.02 -29.70
C ILE A 16 -2.10 0.07 -28.67
N LEU A 17 -0.87 -0.14 -29.11
CA LEU A 17 0.34 0.11 -28.33
C LEU A 17 0.44 1.62 -28.06
N CYS A 18 -0.28 2.12 -27.05
CA CYS A 18 0.20 3.30 -26.35
C CYS A 18 1.43 2.85 -25.57
N ARG A 19 2.61 2.95 -26.20
CA ARG A 19 3.92 3.02 -25.53
C ARG A 19 4.04 4.32 -24.71
N GLY A 20 2.99 4.69 -23.98
CA GLY A 20 3.06 5.67 -22.91
C GLY A 20 3.42 4.91 -21.65
N GLY A 21 4.72 4.69 -21.42
CA GLY A 21 5.17 4.25 -20.10
C GLY A 21 4.59 5.19 -19.05
N CYS A 22 4.05 4.65 -17.95
CA CYS A 22 3.70 5.48 -16.81
C CYS A 22 5.01 6.11 -16.34
N GLN A 23 5.15 7.41 -16.63
CA GLN A 23 6.37 8.14 -16.38
C GLN A 23 6.60 8.13 -14.87
N GLN A 24 7.80 7.72 -14.47
CA GLN A 24 8.28 7.85 -13.09
C GLN A 24 7.94 9.24 -12.57
N ILE A 25 7.43 9.35 -11.35
CA ILE A 25 7.33 10.66 -10.70
C ILE A 25 8.76 11.17 -10.47
N THR A 26 9.24 12.02 -11.38
CA THR A 26 10.58 12.63 -11.34
C THR A 26 10.53 14.07 -10.83
N GLN A 27 9.62 14.38 -9.91
CA GLN A 27 9.51 15.71 -9.32
C GLN A 27 10.61 15.91 -8.27
N PRO A 28 11.17 17.13 -8.13
CA PRO A 28 12.13 17.41 -7.07
C PRO A 28 11.46 17.15 -5.71
N PRO A 29 12.12 16.40 -4.81
CA PRO A 29 11.52 16.06 -3.51
C PRO A 29 11.41 17.31 -2.64
N ASN A 30 10.31 17.43 -1.89
CA ASN A 30 10.17 18.40 -0.81
C ASN A 30 10.95 17.97 0.44
N ALA A 31 11.07 16.66 0.64
CA ALA A 31 11.84 16.06 1.73
C ALA A 31 12.52 14.77 1.26
N ILE A 32 13.72 14.52 1.79
CA ILE A 32 14.47 13.27 1.60
C ILE A 32 14.58 12.58 2.96
N VAL A 33 14.24 11.30 2.99
CA VAL A 33 14.41 10.42 4.14
C VAL A 33 15.54 9.45 3.84
N ALA A 34 16.52 9.34 4.73
CA ALA A 34 17.63 8.39 4.61
C ALA A 34 18.10 7.91 5.99
N LEU A 35 18.21 6.59 6.17
CA LEU A 35 18.64 5.97 7.44
C LEU A 35 20.08 6.34 7.82
N ASP A 36 20.94 6.61 6.84
CA ASP A 36 22.35 6.98 7.03
C ASP A 36 22.54 8.46 7.43
N GLY A 37 21.46 9.24 7.51
CA GLY A 37 21.49 10.66 7.84
C GLY A 37 21.86 11.58 6.67
N SER A 38 21.99 11.07 5.44
CA SER A 38 22.27 11.88 4.24
C SER A 38 21.07 12.70 3.75
N GLY A 39 19.87 12.43 4.27
CA GLY A 39 18.62 13.11 3.96
C GLY A 39 18.27 14.24 4.94
N ASN A 40 17.08 14.83 4.77
CA ASN A 40 16.53 15.80 5.72
C ASN A 40 16.03 15.14 7.01
N TYR A 41 15.58 13.88 6.92
CA TYR A 41 15.03 13.10 8.03
C TYR A 41 15.58 11.68 8.02
N THR A 42 15.61 11.03 9.18
CA THR A 42 15.97 9.60 9.31
C THR A 42 14.75 8.69 9.42
N THR A 43 13.55 9.24 9.62
CA THR A 43 12.29 8.50 9.67
C THR A 43 11.26 9.09 8.70
N ILE A 44 10.39 8.23 8.19
CA ILE A 44 9.33 8.61 7.25
C ILE A 44 8.26 9.43 7.96
N MET A 45 7.90 9.06 9.20
CA MET A 45 6.93 9.82 9.98
C MET A 45 7.38 11.25 10.29
N ALA A 46 8.68 11.50 10.47
CA ALA A 46 9.17 12.87 10.65
C ALA A 46 8.95 13.72 9.38
N ALA A 47 9.24 13.17 8.20
CA ALA A 47 9.00 13.84 6.93
C ALA A 47 7.51 14.10 6.66
N VAL A 48 6.64 13.12 6.96
CA VAL A 48 5.17 13.27 6.86
C VAL A 48 4.67 14.34 7.83
N SER A 49 5.19 14.37 9.06
CA SER A 49 4.79 15.34 10.07
C SER A 49 5.13 16.78 9.66
N ALA A 50 6.27 16.97 8.99
CA ALA A 50 6.72 18.27 8.48
C ALA A 50 5.95 18.76 7.25
N ALA A 51 5.28 17.88 6.51
CA ALA A 51 4.45 18.27 5.38
C ALA A 51 3.32 19.22 5.81
N PRO A 52 2.96 20.24 5.03
CA PRO A 52 1.87 21.15 5.36
C PRO A 52 0.53 20.42 5.42
N ASN A 53 -0.33 20.80 6.37
CA ASN A 53 -1.68 20.27 6.45
C ASN A 53 -2.57 20.88 5.36
N ASN A 54 -3.51 20.09 4.82
CA ASN A 54 -4.52 20.53 3.86
C ASN A 54 -3.95 21.23 2.61
N SER A 55 -2.73 20.87 2.22
CA SER A 55 -2.06 21.45 1.05
C SER A 55 -2.71 20.96 -0.24
N ILE A 56 -3.12 21.90 -1.09
CA ILE A 56 -3.57 21.59 -2.45
C ILE A 56 -2.43 21.09 -3.35
N ALA A 57 -1.19 21.46 -3.03
CA ALA A 57 -0.01 21.01 -3.75
C ALA A 57 0.44 19.64 -3.20
N LYS A 58 0.91 18.78 -4.10
CA LYS A 58 1.55 17.51 -3.73
C LYS A 58 2.83 17.76 -2.95
N TYR A 59 3.04 16.96 -1.91
CA TYR A 59 4.25 16.97 -1.11
C TYR A 59 5.02 15.67 -1.33
N TYR A 60 6.13 15.77 -2.07
CA TYR A 60 6.96 14.64 -2.49
C TYR A 60 8.01 14.32 -1.43
N ILE A 61 7.93 13.11 -0.88
CA ILE A 61 8.88 12.55 0.07
C ILE A 61 9.66 11.45 -0.64
N GLN A 62 10.93 11.70 -0.93
CA GLN A 62 11.83 10.66 -1.43
C GLN A 62 12.37 9.86 -0.24
N ILE A 63 12.31 8.54 -0.33
CA ILE A 63 12.74 7.63 0.72
C ILE A 63 13.86 6.76 0.15
N LYS A 64 15.09 6.99 0.63
CA LYS A 64 16.26 6.26 0.19
C LYS A 64 16.16 4.77 0.52
N GLU A 65 16.93 3.96 -0.19
CA GLU A 65 17.01 2.52 0.06
C GLU A 65 17.26 2.21 1.55
N GLY A 66 16.62 1.15 2.03
CA GLY A 66 16.65 0.80 3.44
C GLY A 66 15.37 0.09 3.90
N THR A 67 15.48 -0.57 5.06
CA THR A 67 14.32 -1.12 5.78
C THR A 67 13.98 -0.22 6.96
N TYR A 68 12.87 0.49 6.84
CA TYR A 68 12.33 1.40 7.83
C TYR A 68 11.37 0.65 8.74
N ASN A 69 11.84 0.31 9.94
CA ASN A 69 11.04 -0.38 10.96
C ASN A 69 10.22 0.66 11.75
N GLU A 70 9.17 1.18 11.13
CA GLU A 70 8.30 2.21 11.72
C GLU A 70 6.83 2.01 11.29
N TYR A 71 5.92 2.61 12.05
CA TYR A 71 4.50 2.66 11.71
C TYR A 71 4.17 4.05 11.15
N VAL A 72 3.71 4.11 9.90
CA VAL A 72 3.45 5.37 9.21
C VAL A 72 1.94 5.63 9.14
N GLN A 73 1.50 6.77 9.66
CA GLN A 73 0.11 7.19 9.61
C GLN A 73 0.00 8.50 8.81
N ILE A 74 -0.67 8.43 7.66
CA ILE A 74 -1.03 9.60 6.86
C ILE A 74 -2.41 10.05 7.32
N GLU A 75 -2.45 11.01 8.23
CA GLU A 75 -3.70 11.52 8.79
C GLU A 75 -4.60 12.21 7.76
N GLU A 76 -5.89 12.35 8.06
CA GLU A 76 -6.89 12.92 7.14
C GLU A 76 -6.51 14.33 6.66
N TRP A 77 -5.92 15.15 7.53
CA TRP A 77 -5.44 16.49 7.20
C TRP A 77 -4.08 16.51 6.47
N LYS A 78 -3.41 15.37 6.29
CA LYS A 78 -2.17 15.24 5.50
C LYS A 78 -2.54 14.80 4.07
N ILE A 79 -3.21 15.67 3.33
CA ILE A 79 -3.63 15.39 1.95
C ILE A 79 -2.49 15.55 0.94
N ASN A 80 -2.61 14.89 -0.22
CA ASN A 80 -1.68 14.97 -1.35
C ASN A 80 -0.21 14.60 -1.02
N ILE A 81 -0.01 13.73 -0.02
CA ILE A 81 1.31 13.16 0.27
C ILE A 81 1.71 12.16 -0.82
N VAL A 82 2.95 12.26 -1.30
CA VAL A 82 3.52 11.36 -2.30
C VAL A 82 4.78 10.72 -1.72
N LEU A 83 4.78 9.41 -1.52
CA LEU A 83 5.96 8.64 -1.13
C LEU A 83 6.64 8.03 -2.35
N ILE A 84 7.95 8.20 -2.49
CA ILE A 84 8.72 7.66 -3.62
C ILE A 84 9.96 6.95 -3.05
N GLY A 85 10.03 5.63 -3.21
CA GLY A 85 11.22 4.86 -2.85
C GLY A 85 12.26 4.81 -3.97
N ASP A 86 13.44 4.30 -3.67
CA ASP A 86 14.51 4.05 -4.65
C ASP A 86 14.30 2.73 -5.44
N GLY A 87 13.20 2.02 -5.20
CA GLY A 87 12.83 0.77 -5.84
C GLY A 87 12.04 -0.14 -4.90
N MET A 88 11.06 -0.89 -5.44
CA MET A 88 10.20 -1.75 -4.61
C MET A 88 11.00 -2.78 -3.78
N ASP A 89 12.11 -3.30 -4.29
CA ASP A 89 12.95 -4.25 -3.56
C ASP A 89 14.06 -3.59 -2.71
N LYS A 90 14.13 -2.25 -2.69
CA LYS A 90 15.17 -1.48 -2.02
C LYS A 90 14.66 -0.67 -0.84
N THR A 91 13.48 -0.06 -0.99
CA THR A 91 12.85 0.76 0.06
C THR A 91 11.68 -0.02 0.65
N ILE A 92 11.78 -0.35 1.94
CA ILE A 92 10.82 -1.22 2.64
C ILE A 92 10.36 -0.53 3.92
N ILE A 93 9.05 -0.35 4.10
CA ILE A 93 8.44 0.04 5.38
C ILE A 93 7.91 -1.24 6.03
N SER A 94 8.39 -1.56 7.23
CA SER A 94 8.15 -2.86 7.86
C SER A 94 7.60 -2.72 9.29
N GLY A 95 6.52 -3.44 9.58
CA GLY A 95 5.90 -3.55 10.90
C GLY A 95 5.53 -4.99 11.24
N ASN A 96 4.96 -5.22 12.41
CA ASN A 96 4.61 -6.57 12.89
C ASN A 96 3.36 -6.62 13.81
N LYS A 97 2.54 -5.56 13.82
CA LYS A 97 1.26 -5.56 14.56
C LYS A 97 0.29 -6.56 13.93
N SER A 98 -0.53 -7.19 14.76
CA SER A 98 -1.47 -8.21 14.32
C SER A 98 -2.58 -8.45 15.34
N TYR A 99 -3.68 -9.05 14.86
CA TYR A 99 -4.81 -9.46 15.69
C TYR A 99 -4.46 -10.58 16.66
N GLY A 100 -3.66 -11.56 16.23
CA GLY A 100 -3.10 -12.57 17.12
C GLY A 100 -2.23 -11.98 18.24
N GLY A 101 -1.67 -10.77 18.03
CA GLY A 101 -0.96 -9.99 19.03
C GLY A 101 -1.85 -9.07 19.88
N GLY A 102 -3.17 -9.14 19.76
CA GLY A 102 -4.13 -8.32 20.51
C GLY A 102 -4.44 -6.94 19.90
N ILE A 103 -3.96 -6.66 18.67
CA ILE A 103 -4.21 -5.39 17.97
C ILE A 103 -5.31 -5.60 16.93
N ARG A 104 -6.38 -4.80 16.97
CA ARG A 104 -7.47 -4.91 15.99
C ARG A 104 -6.93 -4.80 14.56
N THR A 105 -7.55 -5.52 13.61
CA THR A 105 -7.14 -5.52 12.20
C THR A 105 -6.89 -4.12 11.64
N TYR A 106 -7.80 -3.17 11.88
CA TYR A 106 -7.68 -1.79 11.43
C TYR A 106 -6.39 -1.10 11.93
N ASP A 107 -6.04 -1.34 13.20
CA ASP A 107 -4.90 -0.75 13.90
C ASP A 107 -3.58 -1.54 13.66
N SER A 108 -3.67 -2.69 12.99
CA SER A 108 -2.52 -3.55 12.69
C SER A 108 -1.68 -3.06 11.49
N ALA A 109 -2.18 -2.07 10.75
CA ALA A 109 -1.55 -1.55 9.56
C ALA A 109 -0.13 -1.03 9.83
N THR A 110 0.84 -1.51 9.04
CA THR A 110 2.19 -0.92 9.04
C THR A 110 2.15 0.50 8.49
N VAL A 111 1.39 0.70 7.41
CA VAL A 111 1.08 2.03 6.89
C VAL A 111 -0.43 2.22 6.82
N GLY A 112 -0.96 3.21 7.52
CA GLY A 112 -2.36 3.61 7.47
C GLY A 112 -2.55 4.95 6.78
N VAL A 113 -3.39 4.99 5.75
CA VAL A 113 -3.65 6.17 4.92
C VAL A 113 -5.09 6.62 5.11
N ASN A 114 -5.27 7.83 5.64
CA ASN A 114 -6.56 8.52 5.76
C ASN A 114 -6.59 9.82 4.92
N GLY A 115 -5.43 10.38 4.56
CA GLY A 115 -5.33 11.60 3.75
C GLY A 115 -5.67 11.37 2.28
N GLN A 116 -6.60 12.18 1.74
CA GLN A 116 -7.00 12.14 0.32
C GLN A 116 -5.81 12.41 -0.62
N GLY A 117 -5.84 11.77 -1.80
CA GLY A 117 -4.88 12.04 -2.87
C GLY A 117 -3.50 11.45 -2.61
N PHE A 118 -3.40 10.52 -1.67
CA PHE A 118 -2.16 9.82 -1.34
C PHE A 118 -1.63 9.07 -2.57
N MET A 119 -0.32 9.18 -2.78
CA MET A 119 0.36 8.43 -3.81
C MET A 119 1.59 7.71 -3.23
N ALA A 120 1.87 6.52 -3.76
CA ALA A 120 3.10 5.80 -3.47
C ALA A 120 3.70 5.23 -4.75
N GLN A 121 5.03 5.28 -4.85
CA GLN A 121 5.77 4.71 -5.95
C GLN A 121 7.04 3.99 -5.47
N ASP A 122 7.37 2.85 -6.08
CA ASP A 122 8.67 2.17 -5.94
C ASP A 122 9.04 1.83 -4.49
N ILE A 123 8.08 1.29 -3.74
CA ILE A 123 8.22 1.01 -2.31
C ILE A 123 7.49 -0.27 -1.91
N THR A 124 8.05 -0.99 -0.94
CA THR A 124 7.38 -2.12 -0.27
C THR A 124 6.73 -1.69 1.03
N PHE A 125 5.48 -2.07 1.24
CA PHE A 125 4.79 -2.09 2.52
C PHE A 125 4.74 -3.53 3.02
N ARG A 126 5.27 -3.77 4.22
CA ARG A 126 5.44 -5.13 4.76
C ARG A 126 4.93 -5.25 6.19
N ASN A 127 4.22 -6.34 6.47
CA ASN A 127 3.94 -6.76 7.83
C ASN A 127 4.48 -8.19 8.06
N ILE A 128 5.47 -8.33 8.95
CA ILE A 128 6.21 -9.56 9.22
C ILE A 128 5.66 -10.39 10.40
N ALA A 129 4.43 -10.12 10.86
CA ALA A 129 3.85 -10.85 11.99
C ALA A 129 3.82 -12.39 11.75
N GLY A 130 3.53 -12.82 10.51
CA GLY A 130 3.50 -14.24 10.12
C GLY A 130 2.10 -14.83 10.11
N ALA A 131 1.93 -15.96 9.41
CA ALA A 131 0.63 -16.61 9.20
C ALA A 131 -0.08 -17.03 10.51
N GLN A 132 0.68 -17.35 11.55
CA GLN A 132 0.17 -17.74 12.87
C GLN A 132 -0.45 -16.57 13.64
N MET A 133 -0.16 -15.33 13.23
CA MET A 133 -0.59 -14.12 13.93
C MET A 133 -1.95 -13.60 13.44
N GLN A 134 -2.66 -14.37 12.62
CA GLN A 134 -3.96 -13.99 12.05
C GLN A 134 -3.84 -12.67 11.26
N GLN A 135 -4.84 -11.79 11.32
CA GLN A 135 -4.89 -10.54 10.56
C GLN A 135 -3.69 -9.64 10.87
N ALA A 136 -2.95 -9.24 9.83
CA ALA A 136 -1.74 -8.44 9.95
C ALA A 136 -1.56 -7.54 8.70
N VAL A 137 -2.06 -6.32 8.78
CA VAL A 137 -2.16 -5.43 7.61
C VAL A 137 -0.80 -4.80 7.26
N ALA A 138 -0.39 -4.90 6.00
CA ALA A 138 0.80 -4.20 5.49
C ALA A 138 0.45 -2.74 5.14
N LEU A 139 -0.63 -2.52 4.39
CA LEU A 139 -1.16 -1.19 4.11
C LEU A 139 -2.67 -1.16 4.23
N ARG A 140 -3.19 -0.16 4.94
CA ARG A 140 -4.61 0.20 4.98
C ARG A 140 -4.83 1.53 4.28
N ALA A 141 -5.77 1.60 3.36
CA ALA A 141 -6.20 2.82 2.71
C ALA A 141 -7.68 3.12 2.97
N THR A 142 -7.94 4.18 3.71
CA THR A 142 -9.26 4.75 4.01
C THR A 142 -9.29 6.18 3.48
N ALA A 143 -9.19 6.35 2.16
CA ALA A 143 -9.03 7.66 1.55
C ALA A 143 -9.48 7.68 0.08
N GLU A 144 -9.94 8.84 -0.36
CA GLU A 144 -10.28 9.09 -1.75
C GLU A 144 -9.04 9.34 -2.61
N LEU A 145 -9.10 8.92 -3.87
CA LEU A 145 -8.10 9.19 -4.91
C LEU A 145 -6.69 8.67 -4.57
N CYS A 146 -6.59 7.48 -3.96
CA CYS A 146 -5.31 6.83 -3.69
C CYS A 146 -4.73 6.20 -4.97
N THR A 147 -3.45 6.43 -5.25
CA THR A 147 -2.75 5.81 -6.40
C THR A 147 -1.43 5.17 -5.98
N LEU A 148 -1.27 3.88 -6.25
CA LEU A 148 -0.06 3.12 -5.91
C LEU A 148 0.53 2.52 -7.18
N TYR A 149 1.78 2.85 -7.48
CA TYR A 149 2.46 2.48 -8.73
C TYR A 149 3.78 1.76 -8.45
N ARG A 150 3.97 0.55 -8.98
CA ARG A 150 5.18 -0.26 -8.69
C ARG A 150 5.44 -0.38 -7.18
N CYS A 151 4.39 -0.66 -6.43
CA CYS A 151 4.48 -0.94 -5.00
C CYS A 151 4.35 -2.44 -4.74
N LYS A 152 4.95 -2.90 -3.65
CA LYS A 152 4.80 -4.29 -3.18
C LYS A 152 4.11 -4.30 -1.81
N PHE A 153 3.18 -5.23 -1.64
CA PHE A 153 2.46 -5.46 -0.40
C PHE A 153 2.77 -6.88 0.05
N ASP A 154 3.36 -7.00 1.23
CA ASP A 154 4.01 -8.21 1.69
C ASP A 154 3.54 -8.58 3.10
N SER A 155 2.57 -9.50 3.19
CA SER A 155 2.19 -10.11 4.46
C SER A 155 1.57 -11.50 4.26
N PHE A 156 0.67 -11.91 5.16
CA PHE A 156 -0.08 -13.16 5.14
C PHE A 156 -1.58 -12.84 5.08
N GLN A 157 -2.27 -12.88 6.20
CA GLN A 157 -3.70 -12.59 6.27
C GLN A 157 -3.97 -11.07 6.32
N ASP A 158 -4.96 -10.60 5.56
CA ASP A 158 -5.38 -9.19 5.47
C ASP A 158 -4.26 -8.23 4.98
N THR A 159 -3.43 -8.68 4.04
CA THR A 159 -2.22 -7.93 3.60
C THR A 159 -2.54 -6.49 3.15
N LEU A 160 -3.46 -6.31 2.21
CA LEU A 160 -3.88 -5.02 1.68
C LEU A 160 -5.33 -4.75 2.08
N TYR A 161 -5.52 -3.80 3.00
CA TYR A 161 -6.84 -3.36 3.42
C TYR A 161 -7.26 -2.12 2.63
N ALA A 162 -7.82 -2.33 1.43
CA ALA A 162 -8.47 -1.32 0.60
C ALA A 162 -9.83 -0.96 1.21
N HIS A 163 -9.80 -0.27 2.35
CA HIS A 163 -10.94 -0.10 3.25
C HIS A 163 -12.06 0.78 2.67
N PHE A 164 -11.74 1.97 2.14
CA PHE A 164 -12.74 2.90 1.61
C PHE A 164 -12.16 3.87 0.58
N GLY A 165 -13.02 4.36 -0.33
CA GLY A 165 -12.72 5.41 -1.31
C GLY A 165 -12.32 4.87 -2.67
N LYS A 166 -12.01 5.76 -3.62
CA LYS A 166 -11.54 5.39 -4.96
C LYS A 166 -10.03 5.14 -4.96
N GLN A 167 -9.62 3.95 -5.36
CA GLN A 167 -8.22 3.52 -5.26
C GLN A 167 -7.75 2.87 -6.57
N PHE A 168 -6.50 3.14 -6.95
CA PHE A 168 -5.89 2.61 -8.16
C PHE A 168 -4.52 2.03 -7.88
N TYR A 169 -4.33 0.77 -8.24
CA TYR A 169 -3.08 0.02 -8.08
C TYR A 169 -2.59 -0.39 -9.45
N ARG A 170 -1.36 -0.01 -9.81
CA ARG A 170 -0.79 -0.31 -11.11
C ARG A 170 0.61 -0.89 -11.01
N GLU A 171 0.86 -1.98 -11.73
CA GLU A 171 2.17 -2.65 -11.76
C GLU A 171 2.67 -3.01 -10.35
N CYS A 172 1.74 -3.29 -9.43
CA CYS A 172 2.02 -3.64 -8.05
C CYS A 172 2.13 -5.16 -7.87
N THR A 173 2.81 -5.59 -6.81
CA THR A 173 2.85 -6.99 -6.38
C THR A 173 2.15 -7.14 -5.04
N ILE A 174 1.12 -7.97 -4.93
CA ILE A 174 0.39 -8.23 -3.69
C ILE A 174 0.57 -9.70 -3.30
N LEU A 175 1.14 -9.93 -2.11
CA LEU A 175 1.46 -11.26 -1.58
C LEU A 175 0.72 -11.52 -0.28
N GLY A 176 0.00 -12.65 -0.18
CA GLY A 176 -0.67 -13.03 1.07
C GLY A 176 -1.30 -14.42 1.06
N THR A 177 -2.09 -14.74 2.09
CA THR A 177 -2.73 -16.05 2.27
C THR A 177 -4.26 -15.96 2.32
N ILE A 178 -4.81 -15.40 3.40
CA ILE A 178 -6.26 -15.31 3.65
C ILE A 178 -6.67 -13.85 3.49
N ASP A 179 -7.73 -13.60 2.73
CA ASP A 179 -8.38 -12.30 2.53
C ASP A 179 -7.37 -11.17 2.25
N PHE A 180 -6.31 -11.49 1.50
CA PHE A 180 -5.14 -10.63 1.46
C PHE A 180 -5.31 -9.36 0.62
N ILE A 181 -6.45 -9.23 -0.07
CA ILE A 181 -7.00 -7.96 -0.57
C ILE A 181 -8.41 -7.84 0.01
N CYS A 182 -8.62 -6.93 0.97
CA CYS A 182 -9.91 -6.82 1.65
C CYS A 182 -10.42 -5.38 1.76
N GLY A 183 -11.71 -5.23 2.04
CA GLY A 183 -12.39 -3.96 2.29
C GLY A 183 -13.43 -3.57 1.24
N ASP A 184 -13.96 -2.35 1.36
CA ASP A 184 -15.13 -1.86 0.62
C ASP A 184 -14.79 -0.67 -0.31
N ALA A 185 -13.52 -0.51 -0.67
CA ALA A 185 -13.09 0.50 -1.62
C ALA A 185 -13.53 0.18 -3.05
N ALA A 186 -13.80 1.24 -3.83
CA ALA A 186 -13.84 1.14 -5.28
C ALA A 186 -12.39 1.07 -5.82
N ALA A 187 -11.81 -0.13 -5.83
CA ALA A 187 -10.41 -0.37 -6.16
C ALA A 187 -10.23 -1.03 -7.54
N VAL A 188 -9.30 -0.50 -8.34
CA VAL A 188 -8.89 -1.11 -9.62
C VAL A 188 -7.43 -1.53 -9.55
N PHE A 189 -7.16 -2.79 -9.91
CA PHE A 189 -5.82 -3.37 -9.99
C PHE A 189 -5.47 -3.63 -11.46
N GLN A 190 -4.51 -2.88 -12.01
CA GLN A 190 -4.11 -2.97 -13.41
C GLN A 190 -2.67 -3.44 -13.53
N ASN A 191 -2.45 -4.50 -14.30
CA ASN A 191 -1.10 -5.03 -14.56
C ASN A 191 -0.34 -5.44 -13.28
N CYS A 192 -1.08 -5.82 -12.23
CA CYS A 192 -0.52 -6.25 -10.95
C CYS A 192 -0.22 -7.76 -10.94
N LEU A 193 0.81 -8.15 -10.20
CA LEU A 193 1.04 -9.53 -9.79
C LEU A 193 0.29 -9.78 -8.47
N ILE A 194 -0.67 -10.69 -8.49
CA ILE A 194 -1.40 -11.14 -7.30
C ILE A 194 -0.97 -12.59 -7.05
N GLU A 195 -0.19 -12.80 -6.00
CA GLU A 195 0.46 -14.10 -5.76
C GLU A 195 0.15 -14.59 -4.34
N ALA A 196 -0.52 -15.73 -4.27
CA ALA A 196 -0.83 -16.38 -3.02
C ALA A 196 0.39 -17.12 -2.45
N ARG A 197 0.52 -17.11 -1.13
CA ARG A 197 1.54 -17.83 -0.36
C ARG A 197 0.97 -19.14 0.17
N MET A 198 1.86 -20.06 0.52
CA MET A 198 1.48 -21.28 1.22
C MET A 198 0.89 -20.92 2.60
N PRO A 199 -0.38 -21.27 2.88
CA PRO A 199 -0.99 -21.01 4.17
C PRO A 199 -0.57 -22.07 5.20
N LEU A 200 -1.01 -21.93 6.45
CA LEU A 200 -0.80 -22.98 7.46
C LEU A 200 -1.63 -24.23 7.12
N PRO A 201 -1.23 -25.43 7.59
CA PRO A 201 -2.03 -26.63 7.41
C PRO A 201 -3.48 -26.45 7.90
N GLY A 202 -4.45 -26.84 7.07
CA GLY A 202 -5.87 -26.72 7.37
C GLY A 202 -6.48 -25.34 7.08
N GLN A 203 -5.69 -24.35 6.67
CA GLN A 203 -6.19 -23.09 6.13
C GLN A 203 -6.38 -23.17 4.61
N TYR A 204 -7.24 -22.30 4.08
CA TYR A 204 -7.45 -22.12 2.65
C TYR A 204 -7.04 -20.71 2.24
N ILE A 205 -6.68 -20.52 0.98
CA ILE A 205 -6.33 -19.20 0.43
C ILE A 205 -7.62 -18.52 -0.03
N THR A 206 -7.76 -17.24 0.31
CA THR A 206 -8.76 -16.34 -0.27
C THR A 206 -8.06 -15.08 -0.75
N ILE A 207 -8.32 -14.71 -2.01
CA ILE A 207 -7.69 -13.52 -2.60
C ILE A 207 -8.42 -12.26 -2.14
N THR A 208 -9.75 -12.26 -2.21
CA THR A 208 -10.57 -11.08 -1.94
C THR A 208 -11.65 -11.35 -0.88
N ALA A 209 -11.89 -10.36 -0.01
CA ALA A 209 -13.06 -10.31 0.87
C ALA A 209 -13.62 -8.87 0.91
N GLN A 210 -14.91 -8.72 0.61
CA GLN A 210 -15.62 -7.43 0.52
C GLN A 210 -16.81 -7.44 1.46
#